data_AF-A0A9P3PCU9-F1
#
_entry.id   AF-A0A9P3PCU9-F1
#
_cell.length_a   1.000
_cell.length_b   1.000
_cell.length_c   1.000
_cell.angle_alpha   90.00
_cell.angle_beta   90.00
_cell.angle_gamma   90.00
#
_symmetry.space_group_name_H-M   'P 1'
#
loop_
_entity.id
_entity.type
_entity.pdbx_description
1 polymer ?
#
loop_
_entity_poly.entity_id
_entity_poly.type
_entity_poly.pdbx_seq_one_letter_code
_entity_poly.pdbx_strand_id
1 'polypeptide(L)'
;MVGERGQVELYKFYHPVTGMNIGMTNFYRQNLQTTVFEPAGAIEWLSNENATIQFGLEEVSIRDLRKVKNSNSKSRRFKAGGSTYKWKLAENETDLYCVDFRDKTIATWTQGQQQLRIAVRAEEILDRLVVTCMLNLWIKRLGQW
;
A
#
# COMPACT_ATOMS: atom_id res chain seq x y z
N MET A 1 10.40 2.65 34.49
CA MET A 1 10.25 1.40 33.72
C MET A 1 9.90 1.78 32.30
N VAL A 2 10.89 1.71 31.39
CA VAL A 2 10.70 2.00 29.97
C VAL A 2 10.28 0.69 29.33
N GLY A 3 8.98 0.54 29.04
CA GLY A 3 8.48 -0.65 28.37
C GLY A 3 9.12 -0.79 27.00
N GLU A 4 9.60 -1.99 26.67
CA GLU A 4 9.88 -2.39 25.30
C GLU A 4 8.71 -1.94 24.42
N ARG A 5 8.97 -1.11 23.40
CA ARG A 5 7.94 -0.78 22.42
C ARG A 5 7.70 -2.02 21.58
N GLY A 6 6.88 -2.92 22.09
CA GLY A 6 6.41 -4.10 21.39
C GLY A 6 5.92 -3.69 20.00
N GLN A 7 6.37 -4.39 18.97
CA GLN A 7 5.88 -4.19 17.62
C GLN A 7 4.37 -4.43 17.62
N VAL A 8 3.57 -3.39 17.36
CA VAL A 8 2.12 -3.53 17.22
C VAL A 8 1.83 -3.88 15.77
N GLU A 9 1.25 -5.06 15.53
CA GLU A 9 0.78 -5.47 14.21
C GLU A 9 -0.48 -4.67 13.85
N LEU A 10 -0.36 -3.69 12.94
CA LEU A 10 -1.50 -2.86 12.56
C LEU A 10 -2.32 -3.43 11.39
N TYR A 11 -1.69 -4.22 10.52
CA TYR A 11 -2.32 -4.74 9.31
C TYR A 11 -2.03 -6.22 9.12
N LYS A 12 -3.03 -6.96 8.64
CA LYS A 12 -2.90 -8.35 8.22
C LYS A 12 -3.46 -8.53 6.83
N PHE A 13 -2.73 -9.25 5.99
CA PHE A 13 -3.17 -9.66 4.65
C PHE A 13 -3.35 -11.17 4.64
N TYR A 14 -4.51 -11.63 4.19
CA TYR A 14 -4.83 -13.04 4.09
C TYR A 14 -5.25 -13.38 2.67
N HIS A 15 -4.51 -14.29 2.04
CA HIS A 15 -4.82 -14.84 0.74
C HIS A 15 -5.00 -16.37 0.90
N PRO A 16 -6.20 -16.93 0.66
CA PRO A 16 -6.53 -18.30 1.03
C PRO A 16 -5.81 -19.35 0.19
N VAL A 17 -5.40 -19.02 -1.05
CA VAL A 17 -4.75 -20.00 -1.94
C VAL A 17 -3.41 -19.48 -2.47
N THR A 18 -2.34 -19.82 -1.78
CA THR A 18 -0.98 -19.45 -2.18
C THR A 18 -0.56 -20.17 -3.47
N GLY A 19 0.08 -19.46 -4.40
CA GLY A 19 0.58 -20.01 -5.67
C GLY A 19 -0.37 -19.84 -6.85
N MET A 20 -1.58 -19.33 -6.63
CA MET A 20 -2.46 -18.84 -7.68
C MET A 20 -2.40 -17.32 -7.76
N ASN A 21 -2.42 -16.80 -8.99
CA ASN A 21 -2.35 -15.37 -9.27
C ASN A 21 -3.75 -14.75 -9.45
N ILE A 22 -4.76 -15.44 -8.93
CA ILE A 22 -6.17 -15.12 -8.99
C ILE A 22 -6.79 -15.37 -7.62
N GLY A 23 -7.91 -14.72 -7.33
CA GLY A 23 -8.65 -14.89 -6.09
C GLY A 23 -8.58 -13.67 -5.18
N MET A 24 -9.03 -13.84 -3.93
CA MET A 24 -9.28 -12.71 -3.03
C MET A 24 -8.22 -12.62 -1.94
N THR A 25 -7.52 -11.49 -1.84
CA THR A 25 -6.71 -11.14 -0.66
C THR A 25 -7.51 -10.20 0.23
N ASN A 26 -7.90 -10.64 1.43
CA ASN A 26 -8.52 -9.76 2.41
C ASN A 26 -7.43 -9.03 3.20
N PHE A 27 -7.66 -7.76 3.52
CA PHE A 27 -6.82 -7.03 4.45
C PHE A 27 -7.61 -6.52 5.65
N TYR A 28 -6.99 -6.67 6.81
CA TYR A 28 -7.57 -6.36 8.11
C TYR A 28 -6.72 -5.29 8.78
N ARG A 29 -7.37 -4.40 9.52
CA ARG A 29 -6.73 -3.36 10.31
C ARG A 29 -7.02 -3.62 11.78
N GLN A 30 -6.00 -3.49 12.63
CA GLN A 30 -6.20 -3.61 14.06
C GLN A 30 -6.90 -2.36 14.60
N ASN A 31 -7.99 -2.58 15.33
CA ASN A 31 -8.61 -1.56 16.15
C ASN A 31 -7.75 -1.38 17.42
N LEU A 32 -7.15 -0.20 17.58
CA LEU A 32 -6.22 0.08 18.68
C LEU A 32 -6.89 0.11 20.06
N GLN A 33 -8.22 0.26 20.13
CA GLN A 33 -8.96 0.25 21.39
C GLN A 33 -9.31 -1.17 21.83
N THR A 34 -9.74 -2.02 20.90
CA THR A 34 -10.19 -3.39 21.21
C THR A 34 -9.10 -4.43 21.00
N THR A 35 -8.02 -4.09 20.30
CA THR A 35 -6.94 -4.96 19.81
C THR A 35 -7.39 -6.05 18.82
N VAL A 36 -8.64 -5.99 18.36
CA VAL A 36 -9.24 -6.91 17.37
C VAL A 36 -8.89 -6.45 15.95
N PHE A 37 -8.63 -7.41 15.06
CA PHE A 37 -8.49 -7.15 13.63
C PHE A 37 -9.86 -7.12 12.96
N GLU A 38 -10.17 -5.98 12.34
CA GLU A 38 -11.44 -5.75 11.64
C GLU A 38 -11.20 -5.75 10.12
N PRO A 39 -12.14 -6.26 9.30
CA PRO A 39 -12.03 -6.18 7.86
C PRO A 39 -11.93 -4.72 7.41
N ALA A 40 -10.83 -4.37 6.72
CA ALA A 40 -10.62 -3.04 6.16
C ALA A 40 -10.86 -2.99 4.64
N GLY A 41 -10.78 -4.14 3.97
CA GLY A 41 -11.13 -4.28 2.56
C GLY A 41 -10.56 -5.55 1.94
N ALA A 42 -10.57 -5.59 0.62
CA ALA A 42 -10.11 -6.75 -0.13
C ALA A 42 -9.44 -6.36 -1.46
N ILE A 43 -8.67 -7.27 -2.02
CA ILE A 43 -8.05 -7.19 -3.34
C ILE A 43 -8.49 -8.42 -4.10
N GLU A 44 -9.34 -8.21 -5.10
CA GLU A 44 -9.76 -9.24 -6.03
C GLU A 44 -8.77 -9.29 -7.19
N TRP A 45 -7.95 -10.34 -7.22
CA TRP A 45 -6.96 -10.56 -8.28
C TRP A 45 -7.62 -11.33 -9.44
N LEU A 46 -7.56 -10.73 -10.63
CA LEU A 46 -7.93 -11.36 -11.89
C LEU A 46 -6.69 -11.90 -12.62
N SER A 47 -5.52 -11.34 -12.34
CA SER A 47 -4.20 -11.84 -12.75
C SER A 47 -3.12 -11.22 -11.86
N ASN A 48 -1.83 -11.51 -12.15
CA ASN A 48 -0.69 -10.88 -11.47
C ASN A 48 -0.66 -9.35 -11.53
N GLU A 49 -1.28 -8.77 -12.56
CA GLU A 49 -1.18 -7.35 -12.91
C GLU A 49 -2.53 -6.64 -12.91
N ASN A 50 -3.61 -7.41 -12.77
CA ASN A 50 -4.97 -6.89 -12.83
C ASN A 50 -5.72 -7.29 -11.57
N ALA A 51 -6.20 -6.28 -10.85
CA ALA A 51 -6.96 -6.45 -9.63
C ALA A 51 -7.92 -5.29 -9.42
N THR A 52 -9.01 -5.59 -8.71
CA THR A 52 -9.93 -4.60 -8.15
C THR A 52 -9.72 -4.55 -6.65
N ILE A 53 -9.56 -3.35 -6.09
CA ILE A 53 -9.33 -3.13 -4.68
C ILE A 53 -10.60 -2.52 -4.09
N GLN A 54 -11.12 -3.14 -3.05
CA GLN A 54 -12.22 -2.66 -2.24
C GLN A 54 -11.68 -1.94 -1.02
N PHE A 55 -12.08 -0.68 -0.84
CA PHE A 55 -11.85 0.10 0.37
C PHE A 55 -13.18 0.58 0.96
N GLY A 56 -13.76 -0.21 1.88
CA GLY A 56 -15.12 0.05 2.35
C GLY A 56 -16.12 -0.09 1.20
N LEU A 57 -16.82 0.99 0.85
CA LEU A 57 -17.78 1.03 -0.27
C LEU A 57 -17.15 1.43 -1.62
N GLU A 58 -15.87 1.79 -1.62
CA GLU A 58 -15.16 2.25 -2.82
C GLU A 58 -14.47 1.07 -3.51
N GLU A 59 -14.67 0.93 -4.83
CA GLU A 59 -13.93 0.00 -5.68
C GLU A 59 -13.00 0.75 -6.61
N VAL A 60 -11.73 0.34 -6.64
CA VAL A 60 -10.69 1.01 -7.41
C VAL A 60 -9.84 -0.02 -8.15
N SER A 61 -9.60 0.21 -9.45
CA SER A 61 -8.71 -0.65 -10.21
C SER A 61 -7.25 -0.48 -9.76
N ILE A 62 -6.45 -1.56 -9.85
CA ILE A 62 -5.00 -1.48 -9.61
C ILE A 62 -4.32 -0.44 -10.53
N ARG A 63 -4.88 -0.22 -11.74
CA ARG A 63 -4.38 0.77 -12.70
C ARG A 63 -4.55 2.20 -12.17
N ASP A 64 -5.65 2.48 -11.49
CA ASP A 64 -5.91 3.80 -10.89
C ASP A 64 -5.07 4.04 -9.63
N LEU A 65 -4.70 2.97 -8.90
CA LEU A 65 -3.79 3.03 -7.75
C LEU A 65 -2.30 3.08 -8.15
N ARG A 66 -1.98 2.82 -9.42
CA ARG A 66 -0.61 2.82 -9.95
C ARG A 66 -0.49 3.61 -11.25
N LYS A 67 -1.24 4.69 -11.41
CA LYS A 67 -1.32 5.45 -12.66
C LYS A 67 0.01 6.10 -13.05
N VAL A 68 0.45 5.86 -14.28
CA VAL A 68 1.67 6.43 -14.86
C VAL A 68 1.36 7.79 -15.50
N LYS A 69 2.30 8.77 -15.50
CA LYS A 69 2.09 10.05 -16.22
C LYS A 69 2.14 9.86 -17.74
N ASN A 70 3.19 9.18 -18.16
CA ASN A 70 3.65 8.97 -19.53
C ASN A 70 4.65 7.80 -19.51
N SER A 71 5.01 7.26 -20.68
CA SER A 71 5.85 6.07 -20.81
C SER A 71 7.19 6.15 -20.04
N ASN A 72 7.76 7.34 -19.89
CA ASN A 72 9.05 7.55 -19.24
C ASN A 72 8.94 7.83 -17.72
N SER A 73 7.73 7.81 -17.14
CA SER A 73 7.54 8.17 -15.74
C SER A 73 7.92 7.03 -14.79
N LYS A 74 8.89 7.30 -13.92
CA LYS A 74 9.30 6.40 -12.82
C LYS A 74 8.42 6.51 -11.57
N SER A 75 7.25 7.15 -11.64
CA SER A 75 6.35 7.34 -10.50
C SER A 75 4.98 6.72 -10.74
N ARG A 76 4.34 6.22 -9.68
CA ARG A 76 3.00 5.62 -9.71
C ARG A 76 2.04 6.45 -8.87
N ARG A 77 1.01 7.02 -9.50
CA ARG A 77 0.06 7.93 -8.87
C ARG A 77 -1.19 7.19 -8.42
N PHE A 78 -1.79 7.72 -7.36
CA PHE A 78 -3.12 7.35 -6.91
C PHE A 78 -3.83 8.57 -6.32
N LYS A 79 -5.15 8.49 -6.18
CA LYS A 79 -5.96 9.50 -5.49
C LYS A 79 -6.46 8.93 -4.17
N ALA A 80 -6.53 9.79 -3.15
CA ALA A 80 -7.12 9.48 -1.85
C ALA A 80 -7.50 10.80 -1.15
N GLY A 81 -8.59 10.84 -0.39
CA GLY A 81 -8.98 12.04 0.36
C GLY A 81 -9.04 13.33 -0.48
N GLY A 82 -9.52 13.24 -1.72
CA GLY A 82 -9.59 14.38 -2.66
C GLY A 82 -8.23 14.87 -3.21
N SER A 83 -7.12 14.27 -2.80
CA SER A 83 -5.76 14.66 -3.18
C SER A 83 -5.08 13.60 -4.06
N THR A 84 -3.99 14.00 -4.74
CA THR A 84 -3.17 13.08 -5.55
C THR A 84 -1.81 12.86 -4.87
N TYR A 85 -1.38 11.61 -4.88
CA TYR A 85 -0.11 11.16 -4.29
C TYR A 85 0.68 10.38 -5.33
N LYS A 86 1.98 10.21 -5.08
CA LYS A 86 2.86 9.44 -5.97
C LYS A 86 3.89 8.64 -5.19
N TRP A 87 3.97 7.34 -5.51
CA TRP A 87 5.07 6.47 -5.14
C TRP A 87 6.22 6.64 -6.13
N LYS A 88 7.45 6.70 -5.61
CA LYS A 88 8.70 6.82 -6.37
C LYS A 88 9.69 5.76 -5.87
N LEU A 89 10.51 5.25 -6.78
CA LEU A 89 11.72 4.51 -6.42
C LEU A 89 12.75 5.49 -5.87
N ALA A 90 13.41 5.10 -4.78
CA ALA A 90 14.60 5.78 -4.30
C ALA A 90 15.81 5.48 -5.20
N GLU A 91 16.91 6.22 -5.01
CA GLU A 91 18.14 6.08 -5.81
C GLU A 91 18.78 4.69 -5.68
N ASN A 92 18.54 4.00 -4.57
CA ASN A 92 19.01 2.63 -4.35
C ASN A 92 18.19 1.56 -5.08
N GLU A 93 17.19 1.97 -5.88
CA GLU A 93 16.28 1.13 -6.67
C GLU A 93 15.51 0.06 -5.86
N THR A 94 15.62 0.07 -4.54
CA THR A 94 15.07 -0.93 -3.62
C THR A 94 13.97 -0.32 -2.77
N ASP A 95 14.22 0.85 -2.20
CA ASP A 95 13.29 1.57 -1.35
C ASP A 95 12.25 2.35 -2.15
N LEU A 96 11.11 2.60 -1.50
CA LEU A 96 10.04 3.43 -2.05
C LEU A 96 9.77 4.61 -1.13
N TYR A 97 9.38 5.73 -1.71
CA TYR A 97 8.83 6.83 -0.94
C TYR A 97 7.59 7.40 -1.63
N CYS A 98 6.60 7.76 -0.81
CA CYS A 98 5.36 8.37 -1.23
C CYS A 98 5.39 9.85 -0.89
N VAL A 99 5.01 10.69 -1.85
CA VAL A 99 4.92 12.14 -1.66
C VAL A 99 3.55 12.66 -2.05
N ASP A 100 3.17 13.78 -1.42
CA ASP A 100 1.96 14.53 -1.77
C ASP A 100 2.15 15.40 -3.02
N PHE A 101 1.11 16.16 -3.39
CA PHE A 101 1.13 17.05 -4.55
C PHE A 101 2.17 18.18 -4.43
N ARG A 102 2.64 18.49 -3.23
CA ARG A 102 3.70 19.48 -2.93
C ARG A 102 5.08 18.82 -2.86
N ASP A 103 5.20 17.56 -3.29
CA ASP A 103 6.44 16.76 -3.22
C ASP A 103 6.96 16.52 -1.79
N LYS A 104 6.13 16.74 -0.75
CA LYS A 104 6.53 16.42 0.62
C LYS A 104 6.27 14.95 0.92
N THR A 105 7.27 14.27 1.46
CA THR A 105 7.18 12.85 1.85
C THR A 105 6.09 12.64 2.90
N ILE A 106 5.29 11.60 2.68
CA ILE A 106 4.24 11.14 3.59
C ILE A 106 4.38 9.67 3.96
N ALA A 107 5.14 8.89 3.20
CA ALA A 107 5.48 7.52 3.57
C ALA A 107 6.81 7.09 2.97
N THR A 108 7.50 6.17 3.63
CA THR A 108 8.75 5.57 3.17
C THR A 108 8.75 4.08 3.45
N TRP A 109 8.96 3.26 2.43
CA TRP A 109 9.26 1.84 2.55
C TRP A 109 10.77 1.65 2.49
N THR A 110 11.32 0.99 3.50
CA THR A 110 12.73 0.59 3.54
C THR A 110 12.83 -0.92 3.40
N GLN A 111 13.42 -1.38 2.29
CA GLN A 111 13.53 -2.80 1.95
C GLN A 111 14.38 -3.56 2.96
N GLY A 112 15.53 -3.00 3.36
CA GLY A 112 16.44 -3.65 4.31
C GLY A 112 15.84 -3.86 5.71
N GLN A 113 14.85 -3.04 6.08
CA GLN A 113 14.14 -3.14 7.36
C GLN A 113 12.76 -3.80 7.22
N GLN A 114 12.32 -4.08 5.98
CA GLN A 114 10.94 -4.48 5.65
C GLN A 114 9.89 -3.62 6.36
N GLN A 115 10.10 -2.30 6.37
CA GLN A 115 9.32 -1.38 7.18
C GLN A 115 8.72 -0.26 6.35
N LEU A 116 7.40 -0.05 6.52
CA LEU A 116 6.69 1.13 6.04
C LEU A 116 6.56 2.15 7.18
N ARG A 117 7.10 3.35 6.99
CA ARG A 117 6.94 4.49 7.91
C ARG A 117 5.99 5.50 7.28
N ILE A 118 4.98 5.94 8.01
CA ILE A 118 3.94 6.87 7.52
C ILE A 118 3.93 8.11 8.41
N ALA A 119 3.86 9.28 7.78
CA ALA A 119 3.74 10.55 8.49
C ALA A 119 2.35 10.66 9.13
N VAL A 120 2.29 11.13 10.39
CA VAL A 120 1.04 11.27 11.16
C VAL A 120 -0.07 12.00 10.38
N ARG A 121 0.28 13.07 9.66
CA ARG A 121 -0.65 13.85 8.82
C ARG A 121 -1.33 13.07 7.68
N ALA A 122 -0.93 11.83 7.42
CA ALA A 122 -1.50 10.97 6.39
C ALA A 122 -2.37 9.83 6.96
N GLU A 123 -2.73 9.92 8.24
CA GLU A 123 -3.57 8.94 8.94
C GLU A 123 -4.92 8.70 8.23
N GLU A 124 -5.56 9.74 7.71
CA GLU A 124 -6.85 9.65 7.01
C GLU A 124 -6.81 8.76 5.75
N ILE A 125 -5.61 8.55 5.18
CA ILE A 125 -5.40 7.73 3.99
C ILE A 125 -4.54 6.51 4.28
N LEU A 126 -4.47 6.08 5.54
CA LEU A 126 -3.57 5.01 6.00
C LEU A 126 -3.76 3.72 5.20
N ASP A 127 -4.99 3.25 5.03
CA ASP A 127 -5.29 2.02 4.28
C ASP A 127 -4.80 2.13 2.83
N ARG A 128 -4.97 3.31 2.22
CA ARG A 128 -4.55 3.56 0.83
C ARG A 128 -3.03 3.51 0.74
N LEU A 129 -2.31 4.08 1.70
CA LEU A 129 -0.84 4.02 1.71
C LEU A 129 -0.31 2.60 1.89
N VAL A 130 -0.88 1.84 2.82
CA VAL A 130 -0.44 0.47 3.09
C VAL A 130 -0.71 -0.43 1.88
N VAL A 131 -1.93 -0.39 1.35
CA VAL A 131 -2.31 -1.22 0.19
C VAL A 131 -1.52 -0.81 -1.06
N THR A 132 -1.42 0.48 -1.37
CA THR A 132 -0.64 0.90 -2.55
C THR A 132 0.86 0.62 -2.40
N CYS A 133 1.43 0.68 -1.20
CA CYS A 133 2.80 0.23 -0.96
C CYS A 133 2.94 -1.26 -1.32
N MET A 134 2.05 -2.11 -0.78
CA MET A 134 2.05 -3.55 -1.06
C MET A 134 1.93 -3.85 -2.56
N LEU A 135 0.97 -3.23 -3.25
CA LEU A 135 0.78 -3.40 -4.69
C LEU A 135 2.02 -2.98 -5.51
N ASN A 136 2.67 -1.88 -5.14
CA ASN A 136 3.89 -1.44 -5.81
C ASN A 136 5.06 -2.42 -5.57
N LEU A 137 5.19 -2.98 -4.37
CA LEU A 137 6.19 -4.00 -4.08
C LEU A 137 5.92 -5.30 -4.86
N TRP A 138 4.66 -5.72 -4.94
CA TRP A 138 4.23 -6.89 -5.70
C TRP A 138 4.60 -6.75 -7.17
N ILE A 139 4.18 -5.67 -7.82
CA ILE A 139 4.42 -5.48 -9.25
C ILE A 139 5.92 -5.26 -9.53
N LYS A 140 6.64 -4.60 -8.62
CA LYS A 140 8.10 -4.47 -8.73
C LYS A 140 8.78 -5.83 -8.71
N ARG A 141 8.33 -6.77 -7.87
CA ARG A 141 8.85 -8.14 -7.82
C ARG A 141 8.63 -8.88 -9.15
N LEU A 142 7.60 -8.52 -9.91
CA LEU A 142 7.36 -9.03 -11.27
C LEU A 142 8.22 -8.35 -12.36
N GLY A 143 9.07 -7.40 -12.00
CA GLY A 143 9.93 -6.66 -12.95
C GLY A 143 9.20 -5.57 -13.73
N GLN A 144 8.01 -5.16 -13.28
CA GLN A 144 7.10 -4.29 -14.04
C GLN A 144 6.84 -2.97 -13.33
N TRP A 145 7.90 -2.35 -12.79
CA TRP A 145 7.77 -1.06 -12.12
C TRP A 145 6.95 -0.10 -12.95
#